data_AF-A0A7Y7VRD6-F1
#
_entry.id   AF-A0A7Y7VRD6-F1
#
_cell.length_a   1.000
_cell.length_b   1.000
_cell.length_c   1.000
_cell.angle_alpha   90.00
_cell.angle_beta   90.00
_cell.angle_gamma   90.00
#
_symmetry.space_group_name_H-M   'P 1'
#
loop_
_entity.id
_entity.type
_entity.pdbx_description
1 polymer ?
#
loop_
_entity_poly.entity_id
_entity_poly.type
_entity_poly.pdbx_seq_one_letter_code
_entity_poly.pdbx_strand_id
1 'polypeptide(L)'
;QSDLDDQDERWVKALREDVLDVAVPLSATVARRQLRLRDILHMQPGDVIPVELPEDMVMRANGVPSFKVKLGSHKGNLALQVIEPIERR
;
A
#
# COMPACT_ATOMS: atom_id res chain seq x y z
N GLN A 1 30.57 25.69 26.62
CA GLN A 1 29.27 24.97 26.66
C GLN A 1 28.64 25.01 25.27
N SER A 2 29.25 24.38 24.27
CA SER A 2 28.75 24.34 22.87
C SER A 2 28.68 22.92 22.30
N ASP A 3 29.35 21.96 22.95
CA ASP A 3 29.51 20.59 22.43
C ASP A 3 28.24 19.71 22.63
N LEU A 4 27.32 20.14 23.50
CA LEU A 4 26.06 19.43 23.75
C LEU A 4 24.98 19.77 22.70
N ASP A 5 24.85 21.04 22.33
CA ASP A 5 23.90 21.50 21.29
C ASP A 5 24.23 20.91 19.91
N ASP A 6 25.52 20.87 19.56
CA ASP A 6 26.01 20.32 18.29
C ASP A 6 25.82 18.80 18.19
N GLN A 7 25.77 18.11 19.33
CA GLN A 7 25.50 16.68 19.42
C GLN A 7 24.00 16.39 19.25
N ASP A 8 23.12 17.18 19.86
CA ASP A 8 21.66 17.02 19.71
C ASP A 8 21.18 17.21 18.27
N GLU A 9 21.69 18.21 17.53
CA GLU A 9 21.31 18.42 16.12
C GLU A 9 21.67 17.22 15.23
N ARG A 10 22.84 16.61 15.45
CA ARG A 10 23.29 15.44 14.70
C ARG A 10 22.48 14.19 15.04
N TRP A 11 22.11 14.02 16.31
CA TRP A 11 21.28 12.90 16.76
C TRP A 11 19.85 13.00 16.21
N VAL A 12 19.25 14.19 16.20
CA VAL A 12 17.93 14.43 15.59
C VAL A 12 17.95 14.13 14.09
N LYS A 13 19.02 14.53 13.40
CA LYS A 13 19.20 14.23 11.97
C LYS A 13 19.34 12.73 11.71
N ALA A 14 20.21 12.05 12.46
CA ALA A 14 20.42 10.62 12.30
C ALA A 14 19.13 9.82 12.57
N LEU A 15 18.40 10.17 13.64
CA LEU A 15 17.12 9.53 13.94
C LEU A 15 16.08 9.75 12.83
N ARG A 16 16.04 10.95 12.24
CA ARG A 16 15.14 11.25 11.12
C ARG A 16 15.50 10.43 9.89
N GLU A 17 16.78 10.29 9.57
CA GLU A 17 17.27 9.46 8.47
C GLU A 17 16.87 8.00 8.69
N ASP A 18 17.14 7.46 9.89
CA ASP A 18 16.78 6.09 10.26
C ASP A 18 15.26 5.82 10.13
N VAL A 19 14.42 6.77 10.52
CA VAL A 19 12.96 6.66 10.41
C VAL A 19 12.50 6.65 8.94
N LEU A 20 13.15 7.44 8.07
CA LEU A 20 12.81 7.51 6.66
C LEU A 20 13.24 6.25 5.89
N ASP A 21 14.27 5.54 6.37
CA ASP A 21 14.78 4.32 5.76
C ASP A 21 13.98 3.05 6.13
N VAL A 22 12.98 3.18 7.00
CA VAL A 22 12.13 2.05 7.39
C VAL A 22 11.29 1.58 6.21
N ALA A 23 11.38 0.28 5.90
CA ALA A 23 10.52 -0.37 4.92
C ALA A 23 9.06 -0.40 5.39
N VAL A 24 8.15 0.14 4.57
CA VAL A 24 6.71 0.15 4.84
C VAL A 24 5.96 -0.77 3.88
N PRO A 25 5.14 -1.72 4.37
CA PRO A 25 4.39 -2.61 3.50
C PRO A 25 3.32 -1.83 2.75
N LEU A 26 3.32 -1.96 1.42
CA LEU A 26 2.31 -1.40 0.54
C LEU A 26 1.32 -2.48 0.10
N SER A 27 0.04 -2.16 0.05
CA SER A 27 -0.99 -3.08 -0.43
C SER A 27 -2.11 -2.34 -1.14
N ALA A 28 -2.74 -3.00 -2.11
CA ALA A 28 -3.97 -2.54 -2.75
C ALA A 28 -4.88 -3.74 -3.00
N THR A 29 -6.19 -3.56 -2.85
CA THR A 29 -7.17 -4.62 -3.15
C THR A 29 -7.60 -4.51 -4.61
N VAL A 30 -7.27 -5.53 -5.41
CA VAL A 30 -7.59 -5.54 -6.84
C VAL A 30 -9.08 -5.78 -7.10
N ALA A 31 -9.68 -6.69 -6.34
CA ALA A 31 -11.10 -6.99 -6.42
C ALA A 31 -11.63 -7.39 -5.06
N ARG A 32 -12.91 -7.12 -4.82
CA ARG A 32 -13.62 -7.56 -3.62
C ARG A 32 -14.99 -8.10 -4.02
N ARG A 33 -15.31 -9.32 -3.58
CA ARG A 33 -16.61 -9.95 -3.81
C ARG A 33 -17.12 -10.61 -2.54
N GLN A 34 -18.40 -10.40 -2.24
CA GLN A 34 -19.10 -11.18 -1.23
C GLN A 34 -19.63 -12.47 -1.85
N LEU A 35 -19.30 -13.60 -1.24
CA LEU A 35 -19.73 -14.94 -1.64
C LEU A 35 -20.46 -15.60 -0.48
N ARG A 36 -21.40 -16.50 -0.77
CA ARG A 36 -22.05 -17.27 0.29
C ARG A 36 -21.09 -18.34 0.78
N LEU A 37 -21.14 -18.66 2.08
CA LEU A 37 -20.27 -19.68 2.68
C LEU A 37 -20.38 -21.02 1.95
N ARG A 38 -21.59 -21.44 1.58
CA ARG A 38 -21.80 -22.68 0.82
C ARG A 38 -21.03 -22.68 -0.52
N ASP A 39 -20.96 -21.53 -1.21
CA ASP A 39 -20.32 -21.46 -2.53
C ASP A 39 -18.80 -21.58 -2.35
N ILE A 40 -18.26 -21.06 -1.25
CA ILE A 40 -16.86 -21.22 -0.84
C ILE A 40 -16.56 -22.70 -0.52
N LEU A 41 -17.44 -23.39 0.21
CA LEU A 41 -17.24 -24.79 0.60
C LEU A 41 -17.23 -25.77 -0.57
N HIS A 42 -17.92 -25.43 -1.67
CA HIS A 42 -18.00 -26.28 -2.87
C HIS A 42 -17.04 -25.85 -3.99
N MET A 43 -16.18 -24.84 -3.75
CA MET A 43 -15.26 -24.32 -4.76
C MET A 43 -14.17 -25.34 -5.10
N GLN A 44 -13.83 -25.47 -6.38
CA GLN A 44 -12.85 -26.42 -6.90
C GLN A 44 -11.83 -25.76 -7.83
N PRO A 45 -10.65 -26.37 -8.03
CA PRO A 45 -9.69 -25.88 -9.02
C PRO A 45 -10.33 -25.75 -10.40
N GLY A 46 -10.23 -24.56 -10.98
CA GLY A 46 -10.86 -24.22 -12.26
C GLY A 46 -12.12 -23.35 -12.14
N ASP A 47 -12.69 -23.20 -10.95
CA ASP A 47 -13.81 -22.28 -10.73
C ASP A 47 -13.39 -20.83 -10.94
N VAL A 48 -14.26 -20.06 -11.60
CA VAL A 48 -14.04 -18.63 -11.90
C VAL A 48 -14.90 -17.79 -10.97
N ILE A 49 -14.27 -16.88 -10.22
CA ILE A 49 -14.97 -15.88 -9.42
C ILE A 49 -15.16 -14.63 -10.29
N PRO A 50 -16.40 -14.31 -10.74
CA PRO A 50 -16.63 -13.10 -11.50
C PRO A 50 -16.44 -11.88 -10.60
N VAL A 51 -15.57 -10.97 -11.03
CA VAL A 51 -15.30 -9.71 -10.34
C VAL A 51 -15.31 -8.56 -11.33
N GLU A 52 -15.84 -7.43 -10.91
CA GLU A 52 -15.68 -6.17 -11.61
C GLU A 52 -14.41 -5.50 -11.10
N LEU A 53 -13.48 -5.22 -12.01
CA LEU A 53 -12.26 -4.49 -11.67
C LEU A 53 -12.59 -2.99 -11.67
N PRO A 54 -12.42 -2.29 -10.53
CA PRO A 54 -12.63 -0.86 -10.51
C PRO A 54 -11.53 -0.16 -11.33
N GLU A 55 -11.87 0.97 -11.94
CA GLU A 55 -10.91 1.77 -12.72
C GLU A 55 -9.74 2.25 -11.85
N ASP A 56 -10.06 2.65 -10.62
CA ASP A 56 -9.12 3.16 -9.62
C ASP A 56 -9.30 2.41 -8.29
N MET A 57 -8.22 2.29 -7.53
CA MET A 57 -8.14 1.59 -6.24
C MET A 57 -7.40 2.42 -5.20
N VAL A 58 -7.50 2.02 -3.95
CA VAL A 58 -6.78 2.66 -2.84
C VAL A 58 -5.56 1.82 -2.48
N MET A 59 -4.38 2.42 -2.59
CA MET A 59 -3.15 1.88 -2.03
C MET A 59 -3.02 2.31 -0.57
N ARG A 60 -2.66 1.34 0.26
CA ARG A 60 -2.47 1.47 1.71
C ARG A 60 -1.01 1.26 2.06
N ALA A 61 -0.44 2.20 2.81
CA ALA A 61 0.86 2.06 3.43
C ALA A 61 0.65 1.67 4.89
N ASN A 62 1.14 0.50 5.29
CA ASN A 62 0.89 -0.09 6.61
C ASN A 62 -0.62 -0.08 7.01
N GLY A 63 -1.49 -0.44 6.06
CA GLY A 63 -2.94 -0.44 6.25
C GLY A 63 -3.64 0.92 6.14
N VAL A 64 -2.90 2.04 6.19
CA VAL A 64 -3.44 3.40 6.11
C VAL A 64 -3.65 3.83 4.65
N PRO A 65 -4.87 4.20 4.22
CA PRO A 65 -5.12 4.77 2.90
C PRO A 65 -4.17 5.94 2.61
N SER A 66 -3.45 5.86 1.50
CA SER A 66 -2.38 6.84 1.20
C SER A 66 -2.48 7.41 -0.21
N PHE A 67 -2.78 6.57 -1.22
CA PHE A 67 -2.85 7.02 -2.61
C PHE A 67 -4.02 6.39 -3.35
N LYS A 68 -4.58 7.14 -4.31
CA LYS A 68 -5.42 6.61 -5.36
C LYS A 68 -4.52 6.09 -6.49
N VAL A 69 -4.77 4.87 -6.94
CA VAL A 69 -3.90 4.15 -7.89
C VAL A 69 -4.70 3.43 -8.97
N LYS A 70 -4.07 3.17 -10.11
CA LYS A 70 -4.61 2.34 -11.19
C LYS A 70 -3.78 1.09 -11.40
N LEU A 71 -4.43 -0.07 -11.53
CA LEU A 71 -3.76 -1.32 -11.85
C LEU A 71 -3.28 -1.33 -13.31
N GLY A 72 -2.05 -1.75 -13.53
CA GLY A 72 -1.47 -1.89 -14.85
C GLY A 72 -0.31 -2.88 -14.87
N SER A 73 0.56 -2.75 -15.86
CA SER A 73 1.79 -3.52 -15.95
C SER A 73 2.98 -2.64 -16.29
N HIS A 74 4.15 -2.98 -15.76
CA HIS A 74 5.41 -2.31 -16.06
C HIS A 74 6.53 -3.34 -16.10
N LYS A 75 7.27 -3.38 -17.22
CA LYS A 75 8.37 -4.34 -17.46
C LYS A 75 7.98 -5.80 -17.17
N GLY A 76 6.79 -6.21 -17.62
CA GLY A 76 6.29 -7.58 -17.46
C GLY A 76 5.74 -7.93 -16.08
N ASN A 77 5.74 -7.00 -15.13
CA ASN A 77 5.18 -7.19 -13.79
C ASN A 77 3.87 -6.42 -13.63
N LEU A 78 2.97 -6.91 -12.79
CA LEU A 78 1.83 -6.10 -12.32
C LEU A 78 2.34 -4.88 -11.57
N ALA A 79 1.73 -3.73 -11.83
CA ALA A 79 2.16 -2.46 -11.26
C ALA A 79 0.95 -1.61 -10.88
N LEU A 80 1.15 -0.70 -9.92
CA LEU A 80 0.18 0.31 -9.53
C LEU A 80 0.72 1.67 -9.98
N GLN A 81 -0.02 2.35 -10.85
CA GLN A 81 0.27 3.74 -11.21
C GLN A 81 -0.37 4.65 -10.16
N VAL A 82 0.44 5.51 -9.53
CA VAL A 82 -0.08 6.55 -8.61
C VAL A 82 -0.78 7.64 -9.42
N ILE A 83 -2.01 7.97 -9.05
CA ILE A 83 -2.80 9.05 -9.65
C ILE A 83 -2.67 10.30 -8.78
N GLU A 84 -3.05 10.18 -7.50
CA GLU A 84 -3.06 11.31 -6.56
C GLU A 84 -2.91 10.82 -5.10
N PRO A 85 -2.33 11.64 -4.20
CA PRO A 85 -2.35 11.37 -2.77
C PRO A 85 -3.78 11.52 -2.21
N ILE A 86 -4.10 10.72 -1.20
CA ILE A 86 -5.34 10.88 -0.43
C ILE A 86 -5.07 11.92 0.67
N GLU A 87 -5.83 13.01 0.68
CA GLU A 87 -5.74 14.00 1.76
C GLU A 87 -6.18 13.40 3.09
N ARG A 88 -5.36 13.59 4.12
CA ARG A 88 -5.70 13.24 5.51
C ARG A 88 -6.39 14.46 6.13
N ARG A 89 -7.64 14.32 6.54
CA ARG A 89 -8.30 15.25 7.47
C ARG A 89 -7.94 14.91 8.90
#